data_AF-A0A353Y5X8-F1
#
_entry.id   AF-A0A353Y5X8-F1
#
_cell.length_a   1.000
_cell.length_b   1.000
_cell.length_c   1.000
_cell.angle_alpha   90.00
_cell.angle_beta   90.00
_cell.angle_gamma   90.00
#
_symmetry.space_group_name_H-M   'P 1'
#
loop_
_entity.id
_entity.type
_entity.pdbx_description
1 polymer ?
#
loop_
_entity_poly.entity_id
_entity_poly.type
_entity_poly.pdbx_seq_one_letter_code
_entity_poly.pdbx_strand_id
1 'polypeptide(L)'
;MAGIHITDIEAAINHWRERAPSPDGVTLAKPVRALAEVYALMVFFREQEADARSMPRAAYEAWLAWYETTPDTPCIAICSTSQGDPVCKGCGRTFDEVQHWPELSPAEKRQTWRRITLHGDAWRFNRYAERAAERTTEPAAA
;
A
#
# COMPACT_ATOMS: atom_id res chain seq x y z
N MET A 1 4.60 16.36 0.58
CA MET A 1 5.37 15.15 0.23
C MET A 1 4.51 13.98 0.66
N ALA A 2 4.49 12.87 -0.09
CA ALA A 2 3.60 11.77 0.25
C ALA A 2 4.06 11.06 1.53
N GLY A 3 3.18 11.04 2.52
CA GLY A 3 3.36 10.35 3.78
C GLY A 3 3.06 8.86 3.66
N ILE A 4 3.86 8.04 4.35
CA ILE A 4 3.61 6.63 4.59
C ILE A 4 2.80 6.50 5.87
N HIS A 5 1.60 5.95 5.78
CA HIS A 5 0.67 5.89 6.92
C HIS A 5 1.13 4.86 7.96
N ILE A 6 0.83 5.07 9.24
CA ILE A 6 1.26 4.18 10.34
C ILE A 6 0.86 2.73 10.13
N THR A 7 -0.35 2.49 9.59
CA THR A 7 -0.85 1.14 9.27
C THR A 7 -0.03 0.43 8.20
N ASP A 8 0.64 1.17 7.32
CA ASP A 8 1.54 0.59 6.31
C ASP A 8 2.86 0.16 6.97
N ILE A 9 3.34 0.90 7.98
CA ILE A 9 4.48 0.48 8.79
C ILE A 9 4.15 -0.79 9.58
N GLU A 10 2.96 -0.88 10.17
CA GLU A 10 2.47 -2.08 10.87
C GLU A 10 2.39 -3.29 9.92
N ALA A 11 1.83 -3.10 8.73
CA ALA A 11 1.75 -4.15 7.71
C ALA A 11 3.15 -4.62 7.26
N ALA A 12 4.08 -3.69 7.03
CA ALA A 12 5.45 -4.02 6.69
C ALA A 12 6.18 -4.75 7.84
N ILE A 13 5.96 -4.37 9.09
CA ILE A 13 6.49 -5.08 10.27
C ILE A 13 6.00 -6.53 10.27
N ASN A 14 4.70 -6.75 10.09
CA ASN A 14 4.12 -8.08 10.10
C ASN A 14 4.64 -8.95 8.95
N HIS A 15 4.75 -8.37 7.75
CA HIS A 15 5.37 -9.02 6.59
C HIS A 15 6.78 -9.55 6.89
N TRP A 16 7.61 -8.76 7.57
CA TRP A 16 8.96 -9.20 7.93
C TRP A 16 8.99 -10.17 9.10
N ARG A 17 8.04 -10.10 10.05
CA ARG A 17 7.94 -11.08 11.15
C ARG A 17 7.57 -12.48 10.64
N GLU A 18 6.75 -12.56 9.60
CA GLU A 18 6.39 -13.83 8.95
C GLU A 18 7.57 -14.43 8.17
N ARG A 19 8.32 -13.58 7.44
CA ARG A 19 9.42 -14.04 6.58
C ARG A 19 10.74 -14.28 7.31
N ALA A 20 10.99 -13.54 8.38
CA ALA A 20 12.20 -13.61 9.18
C ALA A 20 11.81 -13.63 10.67
N PRO A 21 11.21 -14.75 11.14
CA PRO A 21 10.78 -14.87 12.52
C PRO A 21 11.97 -14.77 13.48
N SER A 22 11.68 -14.36 14.70
CA SER A 22 12.70 -14.26 15.75
C SER A 22 13.25 -15.65 16.07
N PRO A 23 14.58 -15.84 16.07
CA PRO A 23 15.19 -17.15 16.32
C PRO A 23 15.01 -17.63 17.77
N ASP A 24 14.82 -16.70 18.70
CA ASP A 24 14.75 -16.90 20.16
C ASP A 24 13.46 -16.34 20.78
N GLY A 25 12.54 -15.81 19.95
CA GLY A 25 11.31 -15.15 20.40
C GLY A 25 11.50 -13.73 20.93
N VAL A 26 12.73 -13.19 20.93
CA VAL A 26 13.07 -11.86 21.47
C VAL A 26 13.79 -10.99 20.44
N THR A 27 14.79 -11.55 19.77
CA THR A 27 15.64 -10.87 18.80
C THR A 27 14.86 -10.59 17.51
N LEU A 28 14.67 -9.30 17.20
CA LEU A 28 14.03 -8.85 15.97
C LEU A 28 15.01 -8.85 14.80
N ALA A 29 14.56 -9.28 13.62
CA ALA A 29 15.32 -9.17 12.38
C ALA A 29 15.62 -7.69 12.03
N LYS A 30 16.71 -7.45 11.29
CA LYS A 30 17.15 -6.11 10.86
C LYS A 30 16.02 -5.22 10.29
N PRO A 31 15.22 -5.68 9.29
CA PRO A 31 14.14 -4.86 8.73
C PRO A 31 13.05 -4.53 9.76
N VAL A 32 12.71 -5.48 10.64
CA VAL A 32 11.72 -5.25 11.72
C VAL A 32 12.21 -4.18 12.69
N ARG A 33 13.49 -4.20 13.08
CA ARG A 33 14.07 -3.16 13.95
C ARG A 33 14.02 -1.77 13.32
N ALA A 34 14.38 -1.67 12.05
CA ALA A 34 14.36 -0.39 11.32
C ALA A 34 12.95 0.20 11.24
N LEU A 35 11.94 -0.63 10.93
CA LEU A 35 10.54 -0.20 10.90
C LEU A 35 10.00 0.12 12.30
N ALA A 36 10.38 -0.66 13.32
CA ALA A 36 9.93 -0.46 14.70
C ALA A 36 10.40 0.89 15.28
N GLU A 37 11.59 1.35 14.91
CA GLU A 37 12.08 2.67 15.32
C GLU A 37 11.20 3.80 14.74
N VAL A 38 10.88 3.73 13.44
CA VAL A 38 9.97 4.69 12.80
C VAL A 38 8.58 4.64 13.46
N TYR A 39 8.02 3.45 13.65
CA TYR A 39 6.73 3.26 14.31
C TYR A 39 6.73 3.86 15.73
N ALA A 40 7.77 3.62 16.52
CA ALA A 40 7.88 4.16 17.87
C ALA A 40 7.93 5.70 17.88
N LEU A 41 8.66 6.31 16.95
CA LEU A 41 8.70 7.77 16.81
C LEU A 41 7.32 8.33 16.41
N MET A 42 6.63 7.71 15.46
CA MET A 42 5.27 8.11 15.07
C MET A 42 4.31 8.06 16.25
N VAL A 43 4.32 6.98 17.04
CA VAL A 43 3.50 6.86 18.26
C VAL A 43 3.88 7.92 19.29
N PHE A 44 5.18 8.12 19.54
CA PHE A 44 5.67 9.09 20.52
C PHE A 44 5.25 10.53 20.18
N PHE A 45 5.40 10.92 18.92
CA PHE A 45 5.01 12.25 18.43
C PHE A 45 3.52 12.37 18.09
N ARG A 46 2.76 11.26 18.14
CA ARG A 46 1.34 11.17 17.77
C ARG A 46 1.09 11.55 16.31
N GLU A 47 2.01 11.16 15.43
CA GLU A 47 1.92 11.34 13.99
C GLU A 47 1.34 10.10 13.31
N GLN A 48 0.51 10.31 12.29
CA GLN A 48 -0.11 9.22 11.51
C GLN A 48 0.64 8.91 10.23
N GLU A 49 1.52 9.81 9.79
CA GLU A 49 2.26 9.69 8.55
C GLU A 49 3.73 9.99 8.78
N ALA A 50 4.61 9.12 8.28
CA ALA A 50 6.03 9.38 8.19
C ALA A 50 6.36 9.90 6.79
N ASP A 51 7.16 10.96 6.70
CA ASP A 51 7.58 11.47 5.41
C ASP A 51 8.48 10.48 4.66
N ALA A 52 8.08 10.09 3.45
CA ALA A 52 8.79 9.08 2.66
C ALA A 52 10.20 9.51 2.24
N ARG A 53 10.51 10.81 2.18
CA ARG A 53 11.82 11.31 1.76
C ARG A 53 12.82 11.36 2.90
N SER A 54 12.39 11.77 4.09
CA SER A 54 13.25 11.88 5.28
C SER A 54 13.32 10.60 6.11
N MET A 55 12.47 9.62 5.86
CA MET A 55 12.52 8.32 6.54
C MET A 55 13.92 7.68 6.41
N PRO A 56 14.47 7.09 7.51
CA PRO A 56 15.73 6.37 7.44
C PRO A 56 15.75 5.32 6.32
N ARG A 57 16.82 5.28 5.52
CA ARG A 57 16.92 4.46 4.31
C ARG A 57 16.57 2.99 4.55
N ALA A 58 17.08 2.39 5.63
CA ALA A 58 16.82 1.00 5.97
C ALA A 58 15.33 0.71 6.27
N ALA A 59 14.62 1.66 6.87
CA ALA A 59 13.18 1.54 7.12
C ALA A 59 12.39 1.71 5.83
N TYR A 60 12.77 2.68 4.98
CA TYR A 60 12.15 2.89 3.67
C TYR A 60 12.31 1.65 2.76
N GLU A 61 13.50 1.05 2.69
CA GLU A 61 13.76 -0.18 1.93
C GLU A 61 12.93 -1.36 2.46
N ALA A 62 12.83 -1.50 3.79
CA ALA A 62 12.01 -2.55 4.41
C ALA A 62 10.51 -2.36 4.12
N TRP A 63 10.03 -1.12 4.13
CA TRP A 63 8.66 -0.78 3.73
C TRP A 63 8.42 -1.02 2.25
N LEU A 64 9.37 -0.63 1.39
CA LEU A 64 9.28 -0.78 -0.06
C LEU A 64 9.17 -2.26 -0.46
N ALA A 65 9.94 -3.13 0.18
CA ALA A 65 9.87 -4.58 -0.05
C ALA A 65 8.48 -5.17 0.26
N TRP A 66 7.78 -4.64 1.25
CA TRP A 66 6.38 -5.00 1.51
C TRP A 66 5.44 -4.37 0.46
N TYR A 67 5.63 -3.08 0.13
CA TYR A 67 4.80 -2.39 -0.86
C TYR A 67 4.83 -3.10 -2.22
N GLU A 68 5.99 -3.62 -2.64
CA GLU A 68 6.20 -4.36 -3.88
C GLU A 68 5.41 -5.69 -3.97
N THR A 69 4.82 -6.17 -2.86
CA THR A 69 3.88 -7.30 -2.92
C THR A 69 2.47 -6.89 -3.35
N THR A 70 2.18 -5.59 -3.40
CA THR A 70 0.90 -5.06 -3.88
C THR A 70 0.90 -5.04 -5.41
N PRO A 71 -0.21 -5.37 -6.10
CA PRO A 71 -0.30 -5.20 -7.54
C PRO A 71 0.07 -3.77 -7.97
N ASP A 72 0.81 -3.63 -9.08
CA ASP A 72 1.30 -2.31 -9.52
C ASP A 72 0.17 -1.31 -9.81
N THR A 73 -1.03 -1.78 -10.19
CA THR A 73 -2.17 -0.92 -10.50
C THR A 73 -3.49 -1.46 -9.95
N PRO A 74 -4.39 -0.60 -9.44
CA PRO A 74 -5.75 -1.00 -9.04
C PRO A 74 -6.72 -1.13 -10.23
N CYS A 75 -6.24 -0.99 -11.47
CA CYS A 75 -7.05 -0.99 -12.67
C CYS A 75 -7.66 -2.37 -12.97
N ILE A 76 -8.93 -2.39 -13.36
CA ILE A 76 -9.66 -3.61 -13.79
C ILE A 76 -10.07 -3.56 -15.27
N ALA A 77 -9.35 -2.76 -16.07
CA ALA A 77 -9.64 -2.51 -17.49
C ALA A 77 -11.06 -1.99 -17.77
N ILE A 78 -11.65 -1.27 -16.81
CA ILE A 78 -12.91 -0.54 -16.95
C ILE A 78 -12.63 0.90 -16.53
N CYS A 79 -12.80 1.84 -17.47
CA CYS A 79 -12.54 3.26 -17.25
C CYS A 79 -13.80 4.07 -17.49
N SER A 80 -14.22 4.84 -16.48
CA SER A 80 -15.33 5.79 -16.62
C SER A 80 -14.88 7.25 -16.68
N THR A 81 -13.62 7.53 -16.33
CA THR A 81 -13.06 8.88 -16.44
C THR A 81 -12.84 9.31 -17.90
N SER A 82 -12.57 8.35 -18.80
CA SER A 82 -12.57 8.59 -20.25
C SER A 82 -13.94 9.04 -20.79
N GLN A 83 -15.02 8.75 -20.04
CA GLN A 83 -16.39 9.16 -20.36
C GLN A 83 -16.83 10.42 -19.59
N GLY A 84 -15.92 11.07 -18.84
CA GLY A 84 -16.16 12.34 -18.14
C GLY A 84 -16.39 12.26 -16.63
N ASP A 85 -16.35 11.07 -16.00
CA ASP A 85 -16.42 11.00 -14.53
C ASP A 85 -15.11 11.54 -13.89
N PRO A 86 -15.16 12.30 -12.77
CA PRO A 86 -13.95 12.78 -12.09
C PRO A 86 -13.19 11.67 -11.34
N VAL A 87 -13.90 10.61 -10.95
CA VAL A 87 -13.37 9.42 -10.28
C VAL A 87 -13.80 8.18 -11.06
N CYS A 88 -12.86 7.30 -11.34
CA CYS A 88 -13.11 6.09 -12.10
C CYS A 88 -13.96 5.11 -11.29
N LYS A 89 -15.18 4.81 -11.76
CA LYS A 89 -16.08 3.82 -11.14
C LYS A 89 -15.46 2.42 -11.09
N GLY A 90 -14.55 2.10 -12.01
CA GLY A 90 -13.87 0.81 -12.04
C GLY A 90 -12.85 0.63 -10.92
N CYS A 91 -11.85 1.53 -10.85
CA CYS A 91 -10.70 1.39 -9.94
C CYS A 91 -10.67 2.34 -8.75
N GLY A 92 -11.52 3.37 -8.70
CA GLY A 92 -11.59 4.36 -7.62
C GLY A 92 -10.55 5.49 -7.69
N ARG A 93 -9.69 5.49 -8.70
CA ARG A 93 -8.69 6.54 -8.95
C ARG A 93 -9.33 7.81 -9.51
N THR A 94 -8.79 8.98 -9.17
CA THR A 94 -9.14 10.26 -9.81
C THR A 94 -8.63 10.29 -11.25
N PHE A 95 -9.14 11.22 -12.07
CA PHE A 95 -8.61 11.40 -13.43
C PHE A 95 -7.09 11.66 -13.45
N ASP A 96 -6.59 12.52 -12.57
CA ASP A 96 -5.16 12.85 -12.49
C ASP A 96 -4.32 11.64 -12.09
N GLU A 97 -4.76 10.85 -11.11
CA GLU A 97 -4.09 9.61 -10.70
C GLU A 97 -4.09 8.55 -11.82
N VAL A 98 -5.14 8.51 -12.66
CA VAL A 98 -5.18 7.62 -13.83
C VAL A 98 -4.16 8.06 -14.87
N GLN A 99 -4.09 9.36 -15.17
CA GLN A 99 -3.21 9.92 -16.20
C GLN A 99 -1.72 9.83 -15.81
N HIS A 100 -1.40 10.16 -14.57
CA HIS A 100 -0.01 10.28 -14.10
C HIS A 100 0.50 9.05 -13.33
N TRP A 101 -0.26 7.95 -13.31
CA TRP A 101 0.10 6.75 -12.53
C TRP A 101 1.58 6.30 -12.66
N PRO A 102 2.19 6.26 -13.86
CA PRO A 102 3.57 5.83 -14.00
C PRO A 102 4.59 6.76 -13.34
N GLU A 103 4.24 8.02 -13.14
CA GLU A 103 5.11 9.07 -12.57
C GLU A 103 5.01 9.14 -11.05
N LEU A 104 3.93 8.59 -10.47
CA LEU A 104 3.74 8.57 -9.02
C LEU A 104 4.79 7.69 -8.34
N SER A 105 5.37 8.23 -7.27
CA SER A 105 6.25 7.48 -6.37
C SER A 105 5.50 6.35 -5.65
N PRO A 106 6.21 5.34 -5.12
CA PRO A 106 5.60 4.27 -4.34
C PRO A 106 4.68 4.79 -3.21
N ALA A 107 5.08 5.85 -2.52
CA ALA A 107 4.28 6.43 -1.44
C ALA A 107 2.98 7.07 -1.96
N GLU A 108 3.02 7.78 -3.09
CA GLU A 108 1.82 8.38 -3.73
C GLU A 108 0.86 7.30 -4.25
N LYS A 109 1.41 6.26 -4.90
CA LYS A 109 0.63 5.10 -5.30
C LYS A 109 0.00 4.41 -4.10
N ARG A 110 0.75 4.25 -3.00
CA ARG A 110 0.24 3.63 -1.75
C ARG A 110 -0.88 4.46 -1.12
N GLN A 111 -0.78 5.77 -1.10
CA GLN A 111 -1.85 6.66 -0.62
C GLN A 111 -3.13 6.46 -1.45
N THR A 112 -3.01 6.37 -2.77
CA THR A 112 -4.12 6.07 -3.66
C THR A 112 -4.75 4.73 -3.30
N TRP A 113 -3.94 3.68 -3.18
CA TRP A 113 -4.38 2.34 -2.77
C TRP A 113 -5.09 2.35 -1.43
N ARG A 114 -4.55 3.05 -0.42
CA ARG A 114 -5.16 3.15 0.91
C ARG A 114 -6.52 3.83 0.81
N ARG A 115 -6.61 4.96 0.11
CA ARG A 115 -7.84 5.72 -0.09
C ARG A 115 -8.92 4.87 -0.74
N ILE A 116 -8.63 4.26 -1.89
CA ILE A 116 -9.65 3.47 -2.62
C ILE A 116 -10.11 2.24 -1.82
N THR A 117 -9.22 1.59 -1.07
CA THR A 117 -9.58 0.45 -0.23
C THR A 117 -10.45 0.88 0.96
N LEU A 118 -10.17 2.05 1.56
CA LEU A 118 -11.00 2.58 2.65
C LEU A 118 -12.40 2.99 2.20
N HIS A 119 -12.53 3.57 1.00
CA HIS A 119 -13.84 3.91 0.44
C HIS A 119 -14.62 2.66 0.04
N GLY A 120 -13.99 1.71 -0.66
CA GLY A 120 -14.63 0.46 -1.06
C GLY A 120 -15.75 0.59 -2.11
N ASP A 121 -16.00 1.81 -2.62
CA ASP A 121 -17.14 2.09 -3.50
C ASP A 121 -16.93 1.64 -4.97
N ALA A 122 -15.67 1.54 -5.41
CA ALA A 122 -15.34 1.20 -6.79
C ALA A 122 -15.71 -0.24 -7.15
N TRP A 123 -16.04 -0.49 -8.42
CA TRP A 123 -16.54 -1.78 -8.89
C TRP A 123 -15.58 -2.95 -8.68
N ARG A 124 -14.26 -2.68 -8.62
CA ARG A 124 -13.25 -3.68 -8.25
C ARG A 124 -13.44 -4.30 -6.85
N PHE A 125 -14.23 -3.68 -5.98
CA PHE A 125 -14.53 -4.19 -4.64
C PHE A 125 -15.90 -4.88 -4.57
N ASN A 126 -16.74 -4.72 -5.58
CA ASN A 126 -18.12 -5.22 -5.60
C ASN A 126 -18.50 -5.89 -6.94
N ARG A 127 -19.00 -5.13 -7.92
CA ARG A 127 -19.64 -5.61 -9.16
C ARG A 127 -18.72 -6.38 -10.09
N TYR A 128 -17.44 -6.01 -10.12
CA TYR A 128 -16.40 -6.59 -10.99
C TYR A 128 -15.17 -6.98 -10.17
N ALA A 129 -15.40 -7.52 -8.97
CA ALA A 129 -14.33 -7.90 -8.06
C ALA A 129 -13.41 -8.96 -8.66
N GLU A 130 -13.95 -9.90 -9.43
CA GLU A 130 -13.21 -10.96 -10.11
C GLU A 130 -12.12 -10.46 -11.07
N ARG A 131 -12.19 -9.19 -11.51
CA ARG A 131 -11.20 -8.57 -12.40
C ARG A 131 -10.01 -7.97 -11.66
N ALA A 132 -10.06 -7.89 -10.33
CA ALA A 132 -8.97 -7.32 -9.55
C ALA A 132 -7.78 -8.29 -9.53
N ALA A 133 -6.57 -7.76 -9.79
CA ALA A 133 -5.37 -8.58 -9.97
C ALA A 133 -5.07 -9.48 -8.75
N GLU A 134 -5.34 -8.98 -7.54
CA GLU A 134 -5.18 -9.73 -6.30
C GLU A 134 -6.08 -10.97 -6.19
N ARG A 135 -7.21 -11.01 -6.91
CA ARG A 135 -8.16 -12.14 -6.91
C ARG A 135 -7.91 -13.13 -8.04
N THR A 136 -7.21 -12.73 -9.11
CA THR A 136 -6.82 -13.65 -10.19
C THR A 136 -5.70 -14.61 -9.81
N THR A 137 -4.93 -14.31 -8.76
CA THR A 137 -3.83 -15.15 -8.27
C THR A 137 -4.21 -16.10 -7.13
N GLU A 138 -5.44 -16.05 -6.61
CA GLU A 138 -5.94 -17.09 -5.70
C GLU A 138 -6.27 -18.35 -6.51
N PRO A 139 -5.71 -19.54 -6.17
CA PRO A 139 -6.21 -20.77 -6.76
C PRO A 139 -7.69 -20.89 -6.41
N ALA A 140 -8.52 -21.20 -7.40
CA ALA A 140 -9.93 -21.50 -7.18
C ALA A 140 -10.03 -22.52 -6.02
N ALA A 141 -10.65 -22.12 -4.92
CA ALA A 141 -11.02 -23.06 -3.87
C ALA A 141 -11.83 -24.18 -4.53
N ALA A 142 -11.42 -25.42 -4.24
CA ALA A 142 -11.81 -26.66 -4.91
C ALA A 142 -13.31 -26.81 -5.25
#